data_AF-A0A9E3JLZ3-F1
#
_entry.id   AF-A0A9E3JLZ3-F1
#
_cell.length_a   1.000
_cell.length_b   1.000
_cell.length_c   1.000
_cell.angle_alpha   90.00
_cell.angle_beta   90.00
_cell.angle_gamma   90.00
#
_symmetry.space_group_name_H-M   'P 1'
#
loop_
_entity.id
_entity.type
_entity.pdbx_description
1 polymer ?
#
loop_
_entity_poly.entity_id
_entity_poly.type
_entity_poly.pdbx_seq_one_letter_code
_entity_poly.pdbx_strand_id
1 'polypeptide(L)'
;MPDRDDLIWFKRTFAERIVPALAGTPLTLDLIVALACQETGFIWSKLRRDGLDEAALLALCVGDTIDARADGSGRPFPKHRADLLGHPRGAEMFAIARAALVEMAAHIPGYERSVANPDKFCHGFGLFQRDLQHFPDDPEYFLERRWARFGQTLEHCTRELRRCLHVLGLRDASRLDDERLAQVAIVYNTGRFRPERGLRQGHFDGQRYYGESVLAWLRLAKTAPLADTPAWPSPRPGEALLPPPSPLEAGGRFHRVETRGATLRLRSQPKRSQPPSANVIAALPDGHPVRAVDDTPVNGFLEVETSLYGARLRGFAAAEHLVRDDRIRRIPVLAPSPTPPKRGFVAAHLPAPAGTAIRRRAPAGPQSLDEPGQPGRHGDDPATLRRELAAIVDWLACDDPAHARYAPRDGVGFAAVYAHDYCHLAGVYLPRVWWTDAALARIALGGKPPPALIGNTVRELGSDDLCRWLRDFGAHFGWRRTGSVSSLQREADQGAVALIAAEGAHDGRGGHIALVVPETPRRGARRNASGDVIAPLQSQAGPAPMRCATSVPDWWKDPRYADAAFWLHA
;
A
#
# COMPACT_ATOMS: atom_id res chain seq x y z
N MET A 1 20.49 6.42 -3.85
CA MET A 1 19.31 6.62 -2.97
C MET A 1 19.57 5.97 -1.62
N PRO A 2 18.92 6.44 -0.54
CA PRO A 2 19.02 5.82 0.77
C PRO A 2 18.52 4.37 0.78
N ASP A 3 19.20 3.50 1.51
CA ASP A 3 18.76 2.14 1.83
C ASP A 3 18.37 1.99 3.32
N ARG A 4 18.05 0.76 3.76
CA ARG A 4 17.66 0.50 5.16
C ARG A 4 18.73 0.89 6.17
N ASP A 5 20.00 0.59 5.91
CA ASP A 5 21.09 1.00 6.77
C ASP A 5 21.19 2.52 6.78
N ASP A 6 20.80 3.16 5.67
CA ASP A 6 20.74 4.59 5.61
C ASP A 6 19.79 5.22 6.63
N LEU A 7 18.61 4.64 6.72
CA LEU A 7 17.55 5.08 7.63
C LEU A 7 17.89 4.78 9.10
N ILE A 8 18.60 3.67 9.39
CA ILE A 8 19.05 3.35 10.76
C ILE A 8 20.00 4.43 11.28
N TRP A 9 21.02 4.78 10.51
CA TRP A 9 21.95 5.86 10.90
C TRP A 9 21.21 7.18 11.07
N PHE A 10 20.30 7.53 10.14
CA PHE A 10 19.58 8.80 10.24
C PHE A 10 18.84 8.90 11.58
N LYS A 11 18.12 7.84 11.95
CA LYS A 11 17.39 7.79 13.22
C LYS A 11 18.35 7.87 14.40
N ARG A 12 19.49 7.17 14.39
CA ARG A 12 20.49 7.24 15.47
C ARG A 12 21.06 8.64 15.65
N THR A 13 21.33 9.33 14.55
CA THR A 13 21.95 10.67 14.56
C THR A 13 20.97 11.77 14.98
N PHE A 14 19.69 11.65 14.59
CA PHE A 14 18.75 12.78 14.66
C PHE A 14 17.54 12.57 15.56
N ALA A 15 17.20 11.34 15.98
CA ALA A 15 15.94 11.10 16.69
C ALA A 15 15.82 11.83 18.03
N GLU A 16 16.91 11.96 18.79
CA GLU A 16 16.90 12.71 20.06
C GLU A 16 16.51 14.18 19.89
N ARG A 17 16.77 14.75 18.71
CA ARG A 17 16.37 16.12 18.35
C ARG A 17 14.99 16.17 17.72
N ILE A 18 14.62 15.15 16.93
CA ILE A 18 13.32 15.08 16.23
C ILE A 18 12.17 14.80 17.21
N VAL A 19 12.28 13.78 18.04
CA VAL A 19 11.17 13.30 18.88
C VAL A 19 10.60 14.40 19.78
N PRO A 20 11.42 15.20 20.49
CA PRO A 20 10.90 16.32 21.27
C PRO A 20 10.19 17.37 20.42
N ALA A 21 10.69 17.66 19.21
CA ALA A 21 10.09 18.65 18.32
C ALA A 21 8.70 18.23 17.79
N LEU A 22 8.39 16.93 17.81
CA LEU A 22 7.09 16.37 17.40
C LEU A 22 6.11 16.21 18.57
N ALA A 23 6.53 16.45 19.81
CA ALA A 23 5.70 16.28 20.99
C ALA A 23 4.37 17.06 20.88
N GLY A 24 3.27 16.43 21.29
CA GLY A 24 1.93 17.01 21.20
C GLY A 24 1.33 17.05 19.78
N THR A 25 1.97 16.38 18.81
CA THR A 25 1.43 16.22 17.45
C THR A 25 1.29 14.73 17.10
N PRO A 26 0.42 14.36 16.14
CA PRO A 26 0.33 12.99 15.66
C PRO A 26 1.40 12.62 14.61
N LEU A 27 2.37 13.50 14.39
CA LEU A 27 3.48 13.27 13.45
C LEU A 27 4.47 12.26 14.05
N THR A 28 5.13 11.51 13.18
CA THR A 28 6.05 10.43 13.60
C THR A 28 7.47 10.71 13.16
N LEU A 29 8.44 10.13 13.89
CA LEU A 29 9.85 10.10 13.45
C LEU A 29 9.96 9.53 12.04
N ASP A 30 9.23 8.45 11.72
CA ASP A 30 9.25 7.82 10.40
C ASP A 30 8.83 8.77 9.27
N LEU A 31 7.86 9.67 9.51
CA LEU A 31 7.50 10.68 8.52
C LEU A 31 8.64 11.67 8.28
N ILE A 32 9.33 12.11 9.34
CA ILE A 32 10.50 13.00 9.19
C ILE A 32 11.63 12.31 8.42
N VAL A 33 11.89 11.03 8.70
CA VAL A 33 12.84 10.24 7.92
C VAL A 33 12.40 10.15 6.45
N ALA A 34 11.12 9.90 6.20
CA ALA A 34 10.58 9.80 4.84
C ALA A 34 10.75 11.10 4.05
N LEU A 35 10.48 12.25 4.68
CA LEU A 35 10.71 13.57 4.08
C LEU A 35 12.20 13.79 3.81
N ALA A 36 13.10 13.51 4.76
CA ALA A 36 14.54 13.63 4.51
C ALA A 36 15.01 12.75 3.33
N CYS A 37 14.49 11.52 3.21
CA CYS A 37 14.77 10.64 2.07
C CYS A 37 14.24 11.23 0.75
N GLN A 38 13.03 11.77 0.77
CA GLN A 38 12.38 12.29 -0.40
C GLN A 38 13.02 13.59 -0.90
N GLU A 39 13.36 14.50 0.01
CA GLU A 39 13.83 15.84 -0.32
C GLU A 39 15.32 15.87 -0.70
N THR A 40 16.18 15.21 0.08
CA THR A 40 17.64 15.21 -0.16
C THR A 40 18.31 13.85 0.03
N GLY A 41 17.54 12.76 0.02
CA GLY A 41 18.02 11.39 0.21
C GLY A 41 19.25 11.03 -0.60
N PHE A 42 19.22 11.36 -1.89
CA PHE A 42 20.32 11.08 -2.82
C PHE A 42 21.63 11.81 -2.46
N ILE A 43 21.54 12.92 -1.73
CA ILE A 43 22.69 13.71 -1.27
C ILE A 43 23.20 13.14 0.06
N TRP A 44 22.41 13.22 1.13
CA TRP A 44 22.93 12.93 2.47
C TRP A 44 23.34 11.46 2.65
N SER A 45 22.66 10.51 1.97
CA SER A 45 23.04 9.10 2.05
C SER A 45 24.42 8.86 1.44
N LYS A 46 24.74 9.53 0.32
CA LYS A 46 26.07 9.48 -0.28
C LYS A 46 27.10 10.15 0.63
N LEU A 47 26.86 11.39 1.05
CA LEU A 47 27.83 12.16 1.83
C LEU A 47 28.21 11.49 3.14
N ARG A 48 27.25 10.83 3.81
CA ARG A 48 27.62 10.08 5.02
C ARG A 48 28.50 8.87 4.70
N ARG A 49 28.25 8.18 3.58
CA ARG A 49 29.01 6.98 3.20
C ARG A 49 30.42 7.37 2.81
N ASP A 50 30.58 8.60 2.31
CA ASP A 50 31.87 9.26 2.08
C ASP A 50 32.54 9.74 3.40
N GLY A 51 31.88 9.58 4.56
CA GLY A 51 32.45 9.85 5.88
C GLY A 51 32.43 11.32 6.32
N LEU A 52 31.65 12.19 5.68
CA LEU A 52 31.54 13.59 6.08
C LEU A 52 30.91 13.71 7.47
N ASP A 53 31.40 14.68 8.25
CA ASP A 53 30.76 15.05 9.51
C ASP A 53 29.38 15.69 9.30
N GLU A 54 28.60 15.79 10.38
CA GLU A 54 27.22 16.29 10.32
C GLU A 54 27.13 17.70 9.73
N ALA A 55 28.01 18.62 10.13
CA ALA A 55 27.93 20.02 9.72
C ALA A 55 28.25 20.18 8.23
N ALA A 56 29.30 19.51 7.75
CA ALA A 56 29.67 19.48 6.34
C ALA A 56 28.56 18.83 5.50
N LEU A 57 28.03 17.70 5.95
CA LEU A 57 26.93 17.01 5.27
C LEU A 57 25.69 17.91 5.13
N LEU A 58 25.24 18.54 6.22
CA LEU A 58 24.04 19.39 6.21
C LEU A 58 24.22 20.65 5.35
N ALA A 59 25.43 21.23 5.34
CA ALA A 59 25.74 22.38 4.50
C ALA A 59 25.58 22.07 3.00
N LEU A 60 25.84 20.83 2.61
CA LEU A 60 25.77 20.32 1.25
C LEU A 60 24.40 19.71 0.88
N CYS A 61 23.46 19.60 1.83
CA CYS A 61 22.06 19.25 1.54
C CYS A 61 21.33 20.41 0.85
N VAL A 62 21.81 20.81 -0.32
CA VAL A 62 21.28 21.86 -1.18
C VAL A 62 21.01 21.29 -2.57
N GLY A 63 20.12 21.91 -3.33
CA GLY A 63 19.70 21.35 -4.61
C GLY A 63 18.84 22.30 -5.42
N ASP A 64 18.12 21.69 -6.36
CA ASP A 64 17.29 22.34 -7.38
C ASP A 64 18.01 23.47 -8.14
N THR A 65 18.45 23.19 -9.36
CA THR A 65 19.10 24.18 -10.24
C THR A 65 18.20 24.58 -11.41
N ILE A 66 16.90 24.28 -11.31
CA ILE A 66 15.95 24.53 -12.39
C ILE A 66 15.51 25.99 -12.29
N ASP A 67 15.54 26.70 -13.41
CA ASP A 67 15.00 28.05 -13.49
C ASP A 67 13.57 28.01 -14.02
N ALA A 68 12.88 29.15 -14.02
CA ALA A 68 11.63 29.25 -14.75
C ALA A 68 11.81 28.90 -16.24
N ARG A 69 10.73 28.46 -16.87
CA ARG A 69 10.71 28.23 -18.31
C ARG A 69 10.84 29.55 -19.06
N ALA A 70 11.14 29.49 -20.35
CA ALA A 70 11.32 30.67 -21.20
C ALA A 70 10.07 31.59 -21.26
N ASP A 71 8.88 31.04 -21.00
CA ASP A 71 7.61 31.77 -20.89
C ASP A 71 7.40 32.40 -19.49
N GLY A 72 8.40 32.34 -18.62
CA GLY A 72 8.36 32.85 -17.24
C GLY A 72 7.48 32.04 -16.30
N SER A 73 6.96 30.88 -16.74
CA SER A 73 6.13 29.98 -15.94
C SER A 73 6.95 28.90 -15.22
N GLY A 74 6.31 28.21 -14.29
CA GLY A 74 6.87 27.02 -13.66
C GLY A 74 7.80 27.27 -12.48
N ARG A 75 8.05 28.53 -12.09
CA ARG A 75 8.81 28.84 -10.87
C ARG A 75 8.37 30.16 -10.22
N PRO A 76 8.28 30.21 -8.87
CA PRO A 76 8.16 31.45 -8.13
C PRO A 76 9.50 32.20 -8.09
N PHE A 77 9.60 33.25 -7.28
CA PHE A 77 10.87 33.96 -7.07
C PHE A 77 11.96 33.02 -6.56
N PRO A 78 13.25 33.23 -6.90
CA PRO A 78 13.70 33.93 -8.10
C PRO A 78 13.51 33.04 -9.34
N LYS A 79 13.01 33.59 -10.44
CA LYS A 79 12.81 32.82 -11.68
C LYS A 79 14.13 32.52 -12.36
N HIS A 80 15.04 33.49 -12.35
CA HIS A 80 16.38 33.46 -12.90
C HIS A 80 17.35 34.25 -12.01
N ARG A 81 18.64 34.18 -12.33
CA ARG A 81 19.69 34.95 -11.66
C ARG A 81 19.39 36.45 -11.60
N ALA A 82 18.88 37.03 -12.68
CA ALA A 82 18.59 38.46 -12.77
C ALA A 82 17.56 38.90 -11.70
N ASP A 83 16.54 38.08 -11.44
CA ASP A 83 15.53 38.38 -10.41
C ASP A 83 16.14 38.38 -9.02
N LEU A 84 17.01 37.39 -8.74
CA LEU A 84 17.70 37.34 -7.45
C LEU A 84 18.59 38.56 -7.28
N LEU A 85 19.41 38.90 -8.28
CA LEU A 85 20.31 40.07 -8.23
C LEU A 85 19.56 41.40 -8.09
N GLY A 86 18.32 41.49 -8.61
CA GLY A 86 17.47 42.67 -8.46
C GLY A 86 16.86 42.83 -7.06
N HIS A 87 16.89 41.79 -6.21
CA HIS A 87 16.35 41.85 -4.86
C HIS A 87 17.38 42.45 -3.87
N PRO A 88 16.94 43.15 -2.80
CA PRO A 88 17.81 43.51 -1.69
C PRO A 88 18.65 42.32 -1.19
N ARG A 89 19.96 42.52 -1.04
CA ARG A 89 20.96 41.49 -0.68
C ARG A 89 21.00 40.27 -1.63
N GLY A 90 20.43 40.41 -2.82
CA GLY A 90 20.37 39.39 -3.85
C GLY A 90 21.73 38.93 -4.38
N ALA A 91 22.67 39.86 -4.54
CA ALA A 91 24.04 39.54 -4.95
C ALA A 91 24.78 38.67 -3.92
N GLU A 92 24.59 38.95 -2.63
CA GLU A 92 25.13 38.15 -1.52
C GLU A 92 24.53 36.74 -1.56
N MET A 93 23.21 36.65 -1.69
CA MET A 93 22.51 35.38 -1.77
C MET A 93 22.91 34.56 -3.00
N PHE A 94 23.05 35.19 -4.16
CA PHE A 94 23.51 34.52 -5.38
C PHE A 94 24.91 33.92 -5.19
N ALA A 95 25.84 34.67 -4.58
CA ALA A 95 27.19 34.17 -4.30
C ALA A 95 27.16 32.92 -3.41
N ILE A 96 26.33 32.95 -2.35
CA ILE A 96 26.14 31.81 -1.44
C ILE A 96 25.51 30.62 -2.16
N ALA A 97 24.42 30.84 -2.91
CA ALA A 97 23.70 29.79 -3.64
C ALA A 97 24.55 29.15 -4.74
N ARG A 98 25.40 29.95 -5.38
CA ARG A 98 26.35 29.49 -6.40
C ARG A 98 27.48 28.67 -5.78
N ALA A 99 28.07 29.15 -4.68
CA ALA A 99 29.10 28.42 -3.96
C ALA A 99 28.57 27.07 -3.47
N ALA A 100 27.36 27.04 -2.90
CA ALA A 100 26.72 25.82 -2.44
C ALA A 100 26.50 24.80 -3.59
N LEU A 101 26.12 25.25 -4.79
CA LEU A 101 26.03 24.39 -5.98
C LEU A 101 27.38 23.77 -6.32
N VAL A 102 28.45 24.57 -6.38
CA VAL A 102 29.79 24.09 -6.74
C VAL A 102 30.32 23.11 -5.69
N GLU A 103 30.18 23.44 -4.41
CA GLU A 103 30.59 22.58 -3.28
C GLU A 103 29.84 21.25 -3.31
N MET A 104 28.51 21.27 -3.46
CA MET A 104 27.70 20.05 -3.50
C MET A 104 28.01 19.19 -4.74
N ALA A 105 28.19 19.81 -5.90
CA ALA A 105 28.52 19.12 -7.15
C ALA A 105 29.91 18.46 -7.14
N ALA A 106 30.82 18.88 -6.25
CA ALA A 106 32.10 18.19 -6.05
C ALA A 106 31.91 16.77 -5.48
N HIS A 107 30.80 16.54 -4.79
CA HIS A 107 30.46 15.23 -4.21
C HIS A 107 29.37 14.51 -5.00
N ILE A 108 28.37 15.23 -5.52
CA ILE A 108 27.19 14.62 -6.13
C ILE A 108 27.26 14.72 -7.66
N PRO A 109 27.34 13.60 -8.39
CA PRO A 109 27.42 13.61 -9.86
C PRO A 109 26.11 14.10 -10.49
N GLY A 110 26.20 14.59 -11.73
CA GLY A 110 25.04 15.01 -12.55
C GLY A 110 24.77 16.51 -12.55
N TYR A 111 25.54 17.30 -11.80
CA TYR A 111 25.44 18.77 -11.75
C TYR A 111 26.49 19.49 -12.60
N GLU A 112 27.32 18.77 -13.36
CA GLU A 112 28.45 19.32 -14.12
C GLU A 112 27.99 20.40 -15.11
N ARG A 113 26.84 20.17 -15.78
CA ARG A 113 26.23 21.15 -16.69
C ARG A 113 25.76 22.40 -15.97
N SER A 114 25.17 22.25 -14.78
CA SER A 114 24.74 23.39 -13.96
C SER A 114 25.94 24.18 -13.44
N VAL A 115 27.01 23.50 -13.03
CA VAL A 115 28.27 24.15 -12.62
C VAL A 115 28.92 24.88 -13.80
N ALA A 116 28.93 24.31 -15.00
CA ALA A 116 29.51 24.96 -16.18
C ALA A 116 28.77 26.26 -16.58
N ASN A 117 27.48 26.35 -16.29
CA ASN A 117 26.69 27.55 -16.58
C ASN A 117 26.78 28.57 -15.42
N PRO A 118 27.38 29.76 -15.60
CA PRO A 118 27.56 30.75 -14.54
C PRO A 118 26.26 31.33 -13.99
N ASP A 119 25.14 31.19 -14.70
CA ASP A 119 23.84 31.72 -14.27
C ASP A 119 23.06 30.75 -13.37
N LYS A 120 23.54 29.52 -13.21
CA LYS A 120 22.90 28.51 -12.35
C LYS A 120 23.34 28.61 -10.91
N PHE A 121 22.42 28.36 -9.99
CA PHE A 121 22.63 28.35 -8.55
C PHE A 121 21.62 27.40 -7.89
N CYS A 122 21.83 27.07 -6.62
CA CYS A 122 20.86 26.28 -5.85
C CYS A 122 19.64 27.13 -5.48
N HIS A 123 18.46 26.54 -5.62
CA HIS A 123 17.19 27.12 -5.18
C HIS A 123 16.62 26.41 -3.95
N GLY A 124 17.02 25.17 -3.67
CA GLY A 124 16.56 24.43 -2.48
C GLY A 124 17.67 24.31 -1.43
N PHE A 125 17.35 24.60 -0.17
CA PHE A 125 18.32 24.65 0.93
C PHE A 125 17.90 23.81 2.14
N GLY A 126 18.79 22.92 2.56
CA GLY A 126 18.66 22.10 3.76
C GLY A 126 18.09 20.70 3.52
N LEU A 127 18.21 19.88 4.55
CA LEU A 127 17.82 18.47 4.57
C LEU A 127 16.35 18.22 4.15
N PHE A 128 15.46 19.15 4.52
CA PHE A 128 14.02 19.11 4.20
C PHE A 128 13.62 20.07 3.07
N GLN A 129 14.59 20.58 2.31
CA GLN A 129 14.44 21.49 1.16
C GLN A 129 13.50 22.68 1.42
N ARG A 130 14.07 23.77 1.95
CA ARG A 130 13.40 25.08 1.94
C ARG A 130 13.76 25.83 0.66
N ASP A 131 12.75 26.21 -0.12
CA ASP A 131 12.95 26.90 -1.40
C ASP A 131 13.28 28.39 -1.22
N LEU A 132 14.14 28.91 -2.10
CA LEU A 132 14.65 30.27 -2.13
C LEU A 132 13.56 31.31 -2.42
N GLN A 133 12.35 30.90 -2.82
CA GLN A 133 11.15 31.75 -2.86
C GLN A 133 10.86 32.42 -1.52
N HIS A 134 11.34 31.87 -0.41
CA HIS A 134 11.16 32.44 0.92
C HIS A 134 12.26 33.44 1.31
N PHE A 135 13.26 33.65 0.47
CA PHE A 135 14.33 34.63 0.72
C PHE A 135 13.81 36.07 0.95
N PRO A 136 12.80 36.57 0.23
CA PRO A 136 12.25 37.90 0.50
C PRO A 136 11.67 38.05 1.91
N ASP A 137 11.11 36.97 2.47
CA ASP A 137 10.42 36.99 3.76
C ASP A 137 11.32 36.58 4.94
N ASP A 138 12.39 35.83 4.69
CA ASP A 138 13.30 35.27 5.70
C ASP A 138 14.74 35.19 5.17
N PRO A 139 15.37 36.35 4.85
CA PRO A 139 16.69 36.36 4.22
C PRO A 139 17.79 35.81 5.13
N GLU A 140 17.70 36.01 6.44
CA GLU A 140 18.69 35.57 7.43
C GLU A 140 18.81 34.04 7.49
N TYR A 141 17.72 33.30 7.26
CA TYR A 141 17.80 31.83 7.16
C TYR A 141 18.83 31.41 6.12
N PHE A 142 18.88 32.12 4.99
CA PHE A 142 19.78 31.78 3.91
C PHE A 142 21.17 32.42 4.08
N LEU A 143 21.24 33.71 4.41
CA LEU A 143 22.52 34.43 4.46
C LEU A 143 23.40 33.94 5.60
N GLU A 144 22.81 33.52 6.73
CA GLU A 144 23.55 32.93 7.85
C GLU A 144 23.78 31.41 7.69
N ARG A 145 23.42 30.83 6.54
CA ARG A 145 23.51 29.39 6.25
C ARG A 145 22.82 28.53 7.31
N ARG A 146 21.66 28.97 7.84
CA ARG A 146 20.96 28.25 8.93
C ARG A 146 20.56 26.84 8.52
N TRP A 147 20.40 26.57 7.22
CA TRP A 147 20.13 25.22 6.72
C TRP A 147 21.23 24.19 7.03
N ALA A 148 22.47 24.63 7.29
CA ALA A 148 23.57 23.76 7.70
C ALA A 148 23.48 23.30 9.16
N ARG A 149 22.49 23.82 9.92
CA ARG A 149 22.25 23.48 11.34
C ARG A 149 20.97 22.66 11.45
N PHE A 150 21.07 21.42 11.90
CA PHE A 150 19.92 20.49 11.93
C PHE A 150 18.71 21.05 12.70
N GLY A 151 18.94 21.70 13.85
CA GLY A 151 17.85 22.27 14.65
C GLY A 151 17.02 23.30 13.89
N GLN A 152 17.67 24.11 13.04
CA GLN A 152 17.01 25.17 12.25
C GLN A 152 16.19 24.59 11.08
N THR A 153 16.72 23.56 10.40
CA THR A 153 15.96 22.88 9.35
C THR A 153 14.78 22.08 9.91
N LEU A 154 14.96 21.44 11.06
CA LEU A 154 13.90 20.73 11.77
C LEU A 154 12.80 21.67 12.26
N GLU A 155 13.15 22.84 12.82
CA GLU A 155 12.18 23.85 13.23
C GLU A 155 11.30 24.29 12.05
N HIS A 156 11.93 24.58 10.90
CA HIS A 156 11.21 24.93 9.68
C HIS A 156 10.26 23.80 9.22
N CYS A 157 10.78 22.57 9.13
CA CYS A 157 10.02 21.39 8.71
C CYS A 157 8.81 21.16 9.64
N THR A 158 9.02 21.16 10.95
CA THR A 158 7.94 20.91 11.92
C THR A 158 6.90 22.03 11.96
N ARG A 159 7.31 23.29 11.78
CA ARG A 159 6.37 24.42 11.64
C ARG A 159 5.47 24.23 10.42
N GLU A 160 6.05 23.85 9.29
CA GLU A 160 5.29 23.62 8.06
C GLU A 160 4.36 22.41 8.19
N LEU A 161 4.82 21.30 8.77
CA LEU A 161 3.97 20.12 8.99
C LEU A 161 2.79 20.41 9.93
N ARG A 162 2.95 21.28 10.93
CA ARG A 162 1.82 21.76 11.77
C ARG A 162 0.80 22.56 10.95
N ARG A 163 1.25 23.38 10.00
CA ARG A 163 0.37 24.04 9.03
C ARG A 163 -0.35 23.00 8.16
N CYS A 164 0.34 21.97 7.69
CA CYS A 164 -0.26 20.90 6.90
C CYS A 164 -1.36 20.14 7.69
N LEU A 165 -1.12 19.84 8.97
CA LEU A 165 -2.15 19.27 9.85
C LEU A 165 -3.37 20.18 9.96
N HIS A 166 -3.18 21.50 10.06
CA HIS A 166 -4.28 22.46 10.07
C HIS A 166 -5.09 22.43 8.77
N VAL A 167 -4.42 22.46 7.61
CA VAL A 167 -5.06 22.39 6.30
C VAL A 167 -5.92 21.13 6.13
N LEU A 168 -5.50 20.01 6.72
CA LEU A 168 -6.22 18.74 6.67
C LEU A 168 -7.25 18.56 7.79
N GLY A 169 -7.35 19.48 8.74
CA GLY A 169 -8.20 19.33 9.92
C GLY A 169 -7.76 18.20 10.86
N LEU A 170 -6.46 17.89 10.90
CA LEU A 170 -5.87 16.76 11.64
C LEU A 170 -5.09 17.19 12.90
N ARG A 171 -5.23 18.43 13.36
CA ARG A 171 -4.48 18.95 14.53
C ARG A 171 -4.76 18.16 15.80
N ASP A 172 -6.03 17.81 16.01
CA ASP A 172 -6.49 17.17 17.24
C ASP A 172 -6.50 15.64 17.13
N ALA A 173 -5.98 15.09 16.02
CA ALA A 173 -5.83 13.65 15.88
C ALA A 173 -4.78 13.15 16.88
N SER A 174 -5.09 12.09 17.61
CA SER A 174 -4.14 11.46 18.53
C SER A 174 -3.08 10.62 17.82
N ARG A 175 -3.41 10.12 16.63
CA ARG A 175 -2.52 9.34 15.75
C ARG A 175 -2.97 9.45 14.30
N LEU A 176 -2.04 9.22 13.39
CA LEU A 176 -2.30 9.10 11.96
C LEU A 176 -1.77 7.76 11.45
N ASP A 177 -2.50 7.15 10.52
CA ASP A 177 -2.00 6.01 9.75
C ASP A 177 -1.07 6.49 8.62
N ASP A 178 -0.46 5.53 7.93
CA ASP A 178 0.49 5.82 6.85
C ASP A 178 -0.10 6.67 5.72
N GLU A 179 -1.37 6.42 5.39
CA GLU A 179 -2.05 7.17 4.35
C GLU A 179 -2.21 8.63 4.78
N ARG A 180 -2.70 8.90 5.99
CA ARG A 180 -2.84 10.26 6.50
C ARG A 180 -1.49 10.96 6.66
N LEU A 181 -0.44 10.26 7.07
CA LEU A 181 0.92 10.81 7.10
C LEU A 181 1.41 11.19 5.69
N ALA A 182 1.17 10.35 4.68
CA ALA A 182 1.49 10.67 3.29
C ALA A 182 0.65 11.85 2.76
N GLN A 183 -0.62 11.99 3.18
CA GLN A 183 -1.44 13.17 2.85
C GLN A 183 -0.84 14.46 3.43
N VAL A 184 -0.37 14.42 4.68
CA VAL A 184 0.35 15.55 5.30
C VAL A 184 1.57 15.93 4.46
N ALA A 185 2.35 14.95 4.00
CA ALA A 185 3.50 15.19 3.13
C ALA A 185 3.12 15.77 1.75
N ILE A 186 1.98 15.34 1.17
CA ILE A 186 1.48 15.94 -0.08
C ILE A 186 1.14 17.42 0.13
N VAL A 187 0.55 17.79 1.27
CA VAL A 187 0.27 19.20 1.60
C VAL A 187 1.57 19.96 1.86
N TYR A 188 2.58 19.33 2.46
CA TYR A 188 3.92 19.90 2.61
C TYR A 188 4.50 20.26 1.23
N ASN A 189 4.40 19.36 0.26
CA ASN A 189 4.93 19.57 -1.09
C ASN A 189 4.10 20.54 -1.96
N THR A 190 2.77 20.52 -1.84
CA THR A 190 1.88 21.18 -2.82
C THR A 190 0.98 22.27 -2.24
N GLY A 191 0.98 22.44 -0.92
CA GLY A 191 0.13 23.38 -0.19
C GLY A 191 -1.31 22.92 0.03
N ARG A 192 -1.77 21.82 -0.61
CA ARG A 192 -3.15 21.31 -0.50
C ARG A 192 -3.24 19.81 -0.76
N PHE A 193 -4.37 19.20 -0.42
CA PHE A 193 -4.66 17.81 -0.79
C PHE A 193 -5.94 17.73 -1.61
N ARG A 194 -5.92 16.96 -2.69
CA ARG A 194 -7.09 16.69 -3.55
C ARG A 194 -7.55 15.24 -3.41
N PRO A 195 -8.64 14.95 -2.68
CA PRO A 195 -9.07 13.58 -2.38
C PRO A 195 -9.22 12.69 -3.63
N GLU A 196 -9.74 13.24 -4.72
CA GLU A 196 -9.98 12.51 -5.96
C GLU A 196 -8.70 11.97 -6.63
N ARG A 197 -7.53 12.52 -6.27
CA ARG A 197 -6.22 12.08 -6.79
C ARG A 197 -5.51 11.10 -5.85
N GLY A 198 -6.00 10.87 -4.63
CA GLY A 198 -5.34 10.00 -3.65
C GLY A 198 -3.86 10.37 -3.47
N LEU A 199 -2.98 9.37 -3.49
CA LEU A 199 -1.53 9.60 -3.34
C LEU A 199 -0.82 10.06 -4.62
N ARG A 200 -1.52 10.10 -5.76
CA ARG A 200 -0.98 10.51 -7.07
C ARG A 200 -0.93 12.04 -7.20
N GLN A 201 -0.23 12.69 -6.27
CA GLN A 201 -0.11 14.13 -6.14
C GLN A 201 1.32 14.56 -5.82
N GLY A 202 1.64 15.81 -6.14
CA GLY A 202 2.99 16.36 -6.09
C GLY A 202 3.79 16.08 -7.36
N HIS A 203 5.09 16.30 -7.30
CA HIS A 203 6.02 16.06 -8.41
C HIS A 203 5.95 14.60 -8.89
N PHE A 204 5.99 14.39 -10.20
CA PHE A 204 6.06 13.06 -10.82
C PHE A 204 7.46 12.85 -11.40
N ASP A 205 8.19 11.88 -10.87
CA ASP A 205 9.60 11.62 -11.24
C ASP A 205 9.77 10.79 -12.53
N GLY A 206 8.67 10.52 -13.23
CA GLY A 206 8.63 9.61 -14.38
C GLY A 206 8.14 8.20 -14.04
N GLN A 207 8.15 7.82 -12.76
CA GLN A 207 7.69 6.53 -12.27
C GLN A 207 6.61 6.65 -11.19
N ARG A 208 6.77 7.59 -10.25
CA ARG A 208 5.90 7.78 -9.09
C ARG A 208 5.63 9.26 -8.84
N TYR A 209 4.47 9.51 -8.27
CA TYR A 209 4.15 10.80 -7.67
C TYR A 209 4.79 10.91 -6.29
N TYR A 210 5.11 12.13 -5.87
CA TYR A 210 5.67 12.45 -4.55
C TYR A 210 4.96 11.73 -3.40
N GLY A 211 3.62 11.73 -3.37
CA GLY A 211 2.84 11.05 -2.33
C GLY A 211 3.05 9.53 -2.28
N GLU A 212 3.23 8.88 -3.44
CA GLU A 212 3.54 7.45 -3.53
C GLU A 212 4.97 7.16 -3.06
N SER A 213 5.93 8.04 -3.39
CA SER A 213 7.32 7.92 -2.97
C SER A 213 7.48 8.11 -1.46
N VAL A 214 6.81 9.12 -0.87
CA VAL A 214 6.82 9.31 0.59
C VAL A 214 6.19 8.12 1.32
N LEU A 215 5.10 7.54 0.82
CA LEU A 215 4.54 6.34 1.44
C LEU A 215 5.56 5.19 1.44
N ALA A 216 6.27 4.99 0.33
CA ALA A 216 7.31 3.96 0.25
C ALA A 216 8.46 4.22 1.24
N TRP A 217 8.95 5.46 1.33
CA TRP A 217 9.98 5.83 2.30
C TRP A 217 9.52 5.69 3.74
N LEU A 218 8.29 6.08 4.05
CA LEU A 218 7.68 5.96 5.37
C LEU A 218 7.66 4.49 5.82
N ARG A 219 7.28 3.58 4.93
CA ARG A 219 7.26 2.15 5.25
C ARG A 219 8.65 1.57 5.39
N LEU A 220 9.58 1.94 4.50
CA LEU A 220 10.97 1.53 4.63
C LEU A 220 11.56 1.99 5.97
N ALA A 221 11.25 3.21 6.42
CA ALA A 221 11.65 3.72 7.73
C ALA A 221 11.18 2.83 8.88
N LYS A 222 9.97 2.27 8.80
CA LYS A 222 9.41 1.38 9.83
C LYS A 222 10.12 0.01 9.92
N THR A 223 10.83 -0.41 8.87
CA THR A 223 11.70 -1.61 8.91
C THR A 223 13.04 -1.37 9.60
N ALA A 224 13.38 -0.10 9.84
CA ALA A 224 14.60 0.36 10.48
C ALA A 224 14.27 0.99 11.85
N PRO A 225 13.82 0.21 12.85
CA PRO A 225 13.50 0.78 14.16
C PRO A 225 14.77 1.25 14.89
N LEU A 226 14.59 2.18 15.82
CA LEU A 226 15.54 2.36 16.92
C LEU A 226 15.38 1.22 17.93
N ALA A 227 16.35 1.03 18.81
CA ALA A 227 16.24 0.07 19.91
C ALA A 227 14.89 0.24 20.63
N ASP A 228 14.30 -0.88 21.06
CA ASP A 228 13.04 -0.94 21.81
C ASP A 228 11.74 -0.61 21.04
N THR A 229 11.80 -0.38 19.72
CA THR A 229 10.58 -0.25 18.88
C THR A 229 10.37 -1.51 18.05
N PRO A 230 9.14 -2.08 17.98
CA PRO A 230 8.85 -3.20 17.09
C PRO A 230 9.13 -2.84 15.63
N ALA A 231 10.04 -3.59 14.99
CA ALA A 231 10.32 -3.46 13.57
C ALA A 231 9.14 -3.97 12.73
N TRP A 232 8.85 -3.31 11.62
CA TRP A 232 8.17 -4.01 10.53
C TRP A 232 9.09 -5.10 9.97
N PRO A 233 8.54 -6.25 9.53
CA PRO A 233 9.33 -7.27 8.87
C PRO A 233 9.95 -6.70 7.59
N SER A 234 11.22 -7.02 7.34
CA SER A 234 11.84 -6.71 6.04
C SER A 234 11.22 -7.62 4.96
N PRO A 235 10.80 -7.06 3.81
CA PRO A 235 10.28 -7.87 2.72
C PRO A 235 11.41 -8.70 2.10
N ARG A 236 11.12 -9.92 1.65
CA ARG A 236 12.04 -10.70 0.81
C ARG A 236 11.95 -10.23 -0.65
N PRO A 237 12.94 -10.56 -1.51
CA PRO A 237 12.78 -10.36 -2.95
C PRO A 237 11.50 -11.01 -3.46
N GLY A 238 10.74 -10.27 -4.26
CA GLY A 238 9.41 -10.67 -4.73
C GLY A 238 8.28 -10.46 -3.72
N GLU A 239 8.51 -9.82 -2.57
CA GLU A 239 7.46 -9.47 -1.59
C GLU A 239 7.34 -7.95 -1.44
N ALA A 240 6.12 -7.44 -1.38
CA ALA A 240 5.81 -6.05 -1.08
C ALA A 240 5.82 -5.79 0.42
N LEU A 241 6.24 -4.57 0.79
CA LEU A 241 6.23 -4.12 2.18
C LEU A 241 4.80 -3.72 2.60
N LEU A 242 4.11 -4.66 3.23
CA LEU A 242 2.76 -4.48 3.75
C LEU A 242 2.74 -4.02 5.21
N PRO A 243 1.77 -3.17 5.60
CA PRO A 243 1.58 -2.81 7.00
C PRO A 243 1.16 -4.03 7.82
N PRO A 244 1.62 -4.22 9.07
CA PRO A 244 1.07 -5.27 9.93
C PRO A 244 -0.44 -5.06 10.14
N PRO A 245 -1.21 -6.12 10.41
CA PRO A 245 -2.62 -6.00 10.77
C PRO A 245 -2.85 -4.98 11.90
N SER A 246 -3.78 -4.05 11.72
CA SER A 246 -4.03 -2.99 12.70
C SER A 246 -4.65 -3.57 13.98
N PRO A 247 -4.17 -3.14 15.17
CA PRO A 247 -4.82 -3.50 16.42
C PRO A 247 -6.18 -2.83 16.55
N LEU A 248 -7.04 -3.39 17.40
CA LEU A 248 -8.30 -2.77 17.79
C LEU A 248 -8.06 -1.56 18.70
N GLU A 249 -8.94 -0.59 18.60
CA GLU A 249 -8.93 0.67 19.34
C GLU A 249 -10.18 0.85 20.19
N ALA A 250 -11.28 0.17 19.85
CA ALA A 250 -12.52 0.23 20.61
C ALA A 250 -12.26 -0.14 22.08
N GLY A 251 -12.83 0.66 23.00
CA GLY A 251 -12.66 0.52 24.44
C GLY A 251 -13.83 -0.17 25.15
N GLY A 252 -15.00 -0.25 24.51
CA GLY A 252 -16.26 -0.72 25.10
C GLY A 252 -16.31 -2.23 25.35
N ARG A 253 -17.53 -2.73 25.65
CA ARG A 253 -17.75 -4.11 26.09
C ARG A 253 -17.59 -5.12 24.95
N PHE A 254 -17.18 -6.32 25.33
CA PHE A 254 -17.15 -7.46 24.41
C PHE A 254 -18.53 -8.07 24.22
N HIS A 255 -18.81 -8.38 22.96
CA HIS A 255 -20.00 -9.09 22.54
C HIS A 255 -19.60 -10.25 21.62
N ARG A 256 -20.52 -11.19 21.47
CA ARG A 256 -20.45 -12.27 20.51
C ARG A 256 -21.64 -12.15 19.56
N VAL A 257 -21.37 -12.37 18.26
CA VAL A 257 -22.44 -12.51 17.27
C VAL A 257 -23.26 -13.76 17.59
N GLU A 258 -24.59 -13.61 17.60
CA GLU A 258 -25.54 -14.68 17.88
C GLU A 258 -26.71 -14.57 16.89
N THR A 259 -26.58 -15.26 15.75
CA THR A 259 -27.59 -15.30 14.68
C THR A 259 -28.20 -16.69 14.51
N ARG A 260 -27.52 -17.76 14.95
CA ARG A 260 -27.96 -19.17 14.94
C ARG A 260 -28.24 -19.78 13.56
N GLY A 261 -27.79 -19.15 12.47
CA GLY A 261 -28.03 -19.69 11.12
C GLY A 261 -27.55 -18.86 9.93
N ALA A 262 -27.01 -17.66 10.14
CA ALA A 262 -26.50 -16.81 9.06
C ALA A 262 -25.36 -15.91 9.54
N THR A 263 -24.62 -15.29 8.62
CA THR A 263 -23.67 -14.24 9.01
C THR A 263 -24.40 -12.94 9.39
N LEU A 264 -23.82 -12.18 10.32
CA LEU A 264 -24.33 -10.86 10.69
C LEU A 264 -23.70 -9.78 9.81
N ARG A 265 -24.54 -8.96 9.15
CA ARG A 265 -24.07 -7.85 8.32
C ARG A 265 -23.55 -6.70 9.18
N LEU A 266 -22.26 -6.37 9.01
CA LEU A 266 -21.66 -5.14 9.50
C LEU A 266 -21.85 -4.04 8.45
N ARG A 267 -22.30 -2.86 8.87
CA ARG A 267 -22.73 -1.77 7.98
C ARG A 267 -21.93 -0.50 8.19
N SER A 268 -21.83 0.34 7.16
CA SER A 268 -21.21 1.67 7.26
C SER A 268 -22.12 2.71 7.93
N GLN A 269 -23.41 2.42 8.11
CA GLN A 269 -24.39 3.31 8.74
C GLN A 269 -25.35 2.49 9.64
N PRO A 270 -25.90 3.08 10.72
CA PRO A 270 -26.85 2.42 11.63
C PRO A 270 -28.26 2.34 11.02
N LYS A 271 -28.38 1.76 9.82
CA LYS A 271 -29.64 1.53 9.12
C LYS A 271 -29.52 0.40 8.12
N ARG A 272 -30.65 -0.21 7.76
CA ARG A 272 -30.73 -1.10 6.60
C ARG A 272 -30.84 -0.23 5.33
N SER A 273 -29.97 -0.45 4.35
CA SER A 273 -30.04 0.26 3.06
C SER A 273 -31.03 -0.39 2.10
N GLN A 274 -31.37 0.30 1.01
CA GLN A 274 -32.06 -0.27 -0.14
C GLN A 274 -31.19 -0.01 -1.40
N PRO A 275 -30.65 -1.07 -2.05
CA PRO A 275 -30.76 -2.48 -1.70
C PRO A 275 -30.06 -2.83 -0.37
N PRO A 276 -30.41 -3.96 0.28
CA PRO A 276 -29.90 -4.32 1.61
C PRO A 276 -28.38 -4.48 1.73
N SER A 277 -27.67 -4.67 0.62
CA SER A 277 -26.21 -4.82 0.52
C SER A 277 -25.45 -3.50 0.37
N ALA A 278 -26.10 -2.41 -0.04
CA ALA A 278 -25.42 -1.18 -0.46
C ALA A 278 -24.51 -0.57 0.62
N ASN A 279 -24.91 -0.67 1.90
CA ASN A 279 -24.11 -0.19 3.04
C ASN A 279 -23.44 -1.32 3.84
N VAL A 280 -23.45 -2.55 3.36
CA VAL A 280 -22.75 -3.66 4.01
C VAL A 280 -21.26 -3.56 3.70
N ILE A 281 -20.42 -3.63 4.74
CA ILE A 281 -18.96 -3.60 4.63
C ILE A 281 -18.32 -4.95 4.92
N ALA A 282 -19.00 -5.84 5.65
CA ALA A 282 -18.57 -7.21 5.89
C ALA A 282 -19.71 -8.09 6.40
N ALA A 283 -19.54 -9.40 6.26
CA ALA A 283 -20.34 -10.43 6.90
C ALA A 283 -19.55 -11.06 8.08
N LEU A 284 -20.07 -10.93 9.30
CA LEU A 284 -19.46 -11.49 10.51
C LEU A 284 -20.00 -12.91 10.75
N PRO A 285 -19.14 -13.92 10.97
CA PRO A 285 -19.58 -15.27 11.31
C PRO A 285 -20.41 -15.32 12.60
N ASP A 286 -21.28 -16.32 12.71
CA ASP A 286 -21.93 -16.63 13.99
C ASP A 286 -20.87 -17.02 15.03
N GLY A 287 -21.06 -16.61 16.28
CA GLY A 287 -20.07 -16.79 17.34
C GLY A 287 -18.84 -15.86 17.26
N HIS A 288 -18.73 -15.01 16.24
CA HIS A 288 -17.58 -14.13 16.06
C HIS A 288 -17.53 -13.04 17.15
N PRO A 289 -16.37 -12.79 17.79
CA PRO A 289 -16.26 -11.79 18.85
C PRO A 289 -16.14 -10.38 18.28
N VAL A 290 -16.85 -9.42 18.87
CA VAL A 290 -16.77 -7.99 18.52
C VAL A 290 -16.63 -7.15 19.79
N ARG A 291 -16.08 -5.94 19.66
CA ARG A 291 -15.95 -4.99 20.76
C ARG A 291 -16.75 -3.73 20.45
N ALA A 292 -17.63 -3.33 21.35
CA ALA A 292 -18.40 -2.11 21.20
C ALA A 292 -17.46 -0.88 21.19
N VAL A 293 -17.73 0.07 20.30
CA VAL A 293 -17.08 1.39 20.32
C VAL A 293 -17.71 2.24 21.41
N ASP A 294 -19.03 2.30 21.38
CA ASP A 294 -19.94 2.82 22.41
C ASP A 294 -20.93 1.70 22.74
N ASP A 295 -21.32 1.56 24.01
CA ASP A 295 -22.29 0.57 24.47
C ASP A 295 -23.75 0.98 24.15
N THR A 296 -23.96 2.17 23.57
CA THR A 296 -25.29 2.72 23.26
C THR A 296 -25.72 2.40 21.81
N PRO A 297 -26.78 1.61 21.59
CA PRO A 297 -27.30 1.38 20.25
C PRO A 297 -27.95 2.64 19.66
N VAL A 298 -27.74 2.87 18.37
CA VAL A 298 -28.40 3.90 17.56
C VAL A 298 -29.27 3.21 16.53
N ASN A 299 -30.58 3.51 16.51
CA ASN A 299 -31.55 2.88 15.60
C ASN A 299 -31.55 1.34 15.64
N GLY A 300 -31.31 0.75 16.81
CA GLY A 300 -31.21 -0.71 16.96
C GLY A 300 -29.89 -1.31 16.44
N PHE A 301 -28.90 -0.49 16.09
CA PHE A 301 -27.56 -0.92 15.73
C PHE A 301 -26.53 -0.49 16.76
N LEU A 302 -25.62 -1.38 17.13
CA LEU A 302 -24.46 -1.07 17.95
C LEU A 302 -23.27 -0.80 17.04
N GLU A 303 -22.52 0.26 17.31
CA GLU A 303 -21.23 0.46 16.66
C GLU A 303 -20.19 -0.47 17.29
N VAL A 304 -19.59 -1.32 16.46
CA VAL A 304 -18.65 -2.34 16.89
C VAL A 304 -17.38 -2.30 16.06
N GLU A 305 -16.33 -2.84 16.65
CA GLU A 305 -15.04 -3.05 16.02
C GLU A 305 -14.58 -4.50 16.19
N THR A 306 -13.90 -5.03 15.19
CA THR A 306 -13.32 -6.37 15.23
C THR A 306 -12.12 -6.52 14.32
N SER A 307 -11.32 -7.57 14.54
CA SER A 307 -10.42 -8.13 13.53
C SER A 307 -11.11 -9.30 12.85
N LEU A 308 -11.17 -9.30 11.51
CA LEU A 308 -11.73 -10.39 10.71
C LEU A 308 -10.70 -10.81 9.66
N TYR A 309 -10.07 -11.97 9.86
CA TYR A 309 -8.97 -12.48 9.02
C TYR A 309 -7.84 -11.45 8.80
N GLY A 310 -7.48 -10.69 9.83
CA GLY A 310 -6.43 -9.67 9.80
C GLY A 310 -6.89 -8.27 9.42
N ALA A 311 -8.10 -8.11 8.89
CA ALA A 311 -8.69 -6.79 8.65
C ALA A 311 -9.30 -6.23 9.93
N ARG A 312 -8.90 -5.02 10.34
CA ARG A 312 -9.68 -4.25 11.32
C ARG A 312 -10.91 -3.68 10.63
N LEU A 313 -12.07 -3.99 11.16
CA LEU A 313 -13.37 -3.52 10.67
C LEU A 313 -14.09 -2.78 11.78
N ARG A 314 -14.65 -1.61 11.47
CA ARG A 314 -15.49 -0.81 12.34
C ARG A 314 -16.77 -0.46 11.60
N GLY A 315 -17.91 -0.63 12.25
CA GLY A 315 -19.21 -0.33 11.65
C GLY A 315 -20.37 -0.67 12.57
N PHE A 316 -21.57 -0.73 12.03
CA PHE A 316 -22.82 -0.90 12.75
C PHE A 316 -23.38 -2.30 12.54
N ALA A 317 -23.61 -3.03 13.64
CA ALA A 317 -24.20 -4.35 13.65
C ALA A 317 -25.55 -4.31 14.40
N ALA A 318 -26.54 -5.08 13.95
CA ALA A 318 -27.86 -5.08 14.60
C ALA A 318 -27.73 -5.60 16.04
N ALA A 319 -28.15 -4.79 17.01
CA ALA A 319 -27.92 -5.04 18.43
C ALA A 319 -28.66 -6.29 18.93
N GLU A 320 -29.78 -6.64 18.31
CA GLU A 320 -30.56 -7.86 18.60
C GLU A 320 -29.77 -9.17 18.37
N HIS A 321 -28.69 -9.13 17.58
CA HIS A 321 -27.82 -10.27 17.28
C HIS A 321 -26.47 -10.20 18.01
N LEU A 322 -26.33 -9.31 19.01
CA LEU A 322 -25.12 -9.17 19.79
C LEU A 322 -25.42 -9.50 21.25
N VAL A 323 -24.78 -10.56 21.75
CA VAL A 323 -24.88 -10.96 23.15
C VAL A 323 -23.60 -10.57 23.85
N ARG A 324 -23.71 -9.82 24.95
CA ARG A 324 -22.56 -9.49 25.81
C ARG A 324 -21.87 -10.78 26.27
N ASP A 325 -20.54 -10.82 26.17
CA ASP A 325 -19.75 -11.96 26.63
C ASP A 325 -18.48 -11.50 27.34
N ASP A 326 -18.57 -11.37 28.66
CA ASP A 326 -17.47 -10.93 29.52
C ASP A 326 -16.31 -11.93 29.62
N ARG A 327 -16.47 -13.15 29.07
CA ARG A 327 -15.39 -14.15 29.00
C ARG A 327 -14.40 -13.84 27.90
N ILE A 328 -14.82 -13.07 26.88
CA ILE A 328 -13.93 -12.59 25.83
C ILE A 328 -13.02 -11.53 26.45
N ARG A 329 -11.71 -11.79 26.42
CA ARG A 329 -10.69 -10.85 26.92
C ARG A 329 -9.96 -10.11 25.80
N ARG A 330 -9.92 -10.71 24.61
CA ARG A 330 -9.27 -10.17 23.42
C ARG A 330 -9.89 -10.76 22.17
N ILE A 331 -9.88 -9.98 21.09
CA ILE A 331 -10.16 -10.45 19.74
C ILE A 331 -8.80 -10.68 19.07
N PRO A 332 -8.46 -11.93 18.67
CA PRO A 332 -7.18 -12.20 18.02
C PRO A 332 -7.02 -11.40 16.73
N VAL A 333 -5.87 -10.76 16.56
CA VAL A 333 -5.49 -10.13 15.30
C VAL A 333 -4.65 -11.14 14.52
N LEU A 334 -5.21 -11.66 13.44
CA LEU A 334 -4.56 -12.69 12.63
C LEU A 334 -3.45 -12.08 11.77
N ALA A 335 -2.20 -12.45 12.07
CA ALA A 335 -1.07 -12.19 11.20
C ALA A 335 -0.85 -13.40 10.26
N PRO A 336 -0.75 -13.19 8.95
CA PRO A 336 -0.50 -14.29 8.02
C PRO A 336 0.90 -14.88 8.21
N SER A 337 1.03 -16.19 7.99
CA SER A 337 2.32 -16.88 8.00
C SER A 337 3.15 -16.46 6.79
N PRO A 338 4.42 -16.02 6.97
CA PRO A 338 5.30 -15.63 5.86
C PRO A 338 5.85 -16.82 5.07
N THR A 339 5.63 -18.05 5.54
CA THR A 339 6.04 -19.26 4.84
C THR A 339 4.92 -20.28 4.85
N PRO A 340 4.64 -20.94 3.71
CA PRO A 340 3.69 -22.03 3.65
C PRO A 340 4.03 -23.16 4.64
N PRO A 341 3.03 -23.83 5.21
CA PRO A 341 3.24 -24.97 6.10
C PRO A 341 3.92 -26.14 5.36
N LYS A 342 4.90 -26.77 6.02
CA LYS A 342 5.58 -27.99 5.54
C LYS A 342 4.98 -29.29 6.10
N ARG A 343 4.05 -29.17 7.04
CA ARG A 343 3.33 -30.28 7.70
C ARG A 343 1.88 -29.87 7.92
N GLY A 344 0.99 -30.84 8.10
CA GLY A 344 -0.44 -30.55 8.18
C GLY A 344 -0.97 -30.08 6.83
N PHE A 345 -1.70 -28.97 6.80
CA PHE A 345 -2.34 -28.37 5.63
C PHE A 345 -1.35 -27.83 4.59
N VAL A 346 -0.53 -28.70 3.99
CA VAL A 346 0.48 -28.33 2.98
C VAL A 346 -0.14 -27.93 1.65
N ALA A 347 0.60 -27.16 0.86
CA ALA A 347 0.22 -26.81 -0.51
C ALA A 347 -0.08 -28.07 -1.34
N ALA A 348 -1.27 -28.11 -1.96
CA ALA A 348 -1.63 -29.08 -2.97
C ALA A 348 -1.24 -28.58 -4.35
N HIS A 349 -0.55 -29.43 -5.12
CA HIS A 349 -0.23 -29.20 -6.52
C HIS A 349 -0.53 -30.47 -7.31
N LEU A 350 -1.14 -30.33 -8.48
CA LEU A 350 -1.27 -31.44 -9.42
C LEU A 350 -0.12 -31.35 -10.45
N PRO A 351 0.80 -32.33 -10.51
CA PRO A 351 1.89 -32.30 -11.46
C PRO A 351 1.37 -32.41 -12.90
N ALA A 352 2.10 -31.79 -13.83
CA ALA A 352 1.88 -31.99 -15.25
C ALA A 352 2.19 -33.44 -15.66
N PRO A 353 1.45 -34.05 -16.60
CA PRO A 353 1.86 -35.30 -17.21
C PRO A 353 3.25 -35.15 -17.84
N ALA A 354 4.08 -36.20 -17.72
CA ALA A 354 5.44 -36.18 -18.26
C ALA A 354 5.44 -35.79 -19.76
N GLY A 355 6.32 -34.87 -20.13
CA GLY A 355 6.45 -34.38 -21.51
C GLY A 355 5.35 -33.42 -21.97
N THR A 356 4.41 -33.03 -21.11
CA THR A 356 3.31 -32.12 -21.45
C THR A 356 3.53 -30.75 -20.83
N ALA A 357 3.67 -29.71 -21.67
CA ALA A 357 3.67 -28.33 -21.21
C ALA A 357 2.24 -27.77 -21.09
N ILE A 358 1.94 -27.17 -19.96
CA ILE A 358 0.68 -26.47 -19.64
C ILE A 358 0.78 -25.03 -20.12
N ARG A 359 -0.03 -24.71 -21.13
CA ARG A 359 0.08 -23.50 -21.94
C ARG A 359 -1.15 -22.61 -21.84
N ARG A 360 -0.99 -21.30 -22.03
CA ARG A 360 -2.14 -20.35 -22.11
C ARG A 360 -3.02 -20.61 -23.32
N ARG A 361 -2.43 -21.10 -24.42
CA ARG A 361 -3.13 -21.42 -25.68
C ARG A 361 -3.95 -22.70 -25.63
N ALA A 362 -3.76 -23.51 -24.59
CA ALA A 362 -4.51 -24.75 -24.38
C ALA A 362 -5.73 -24.51 -23.47
N PRO A 363 -6.76 -25.36 -23.55
CA PRO A 363 -7.81 -25.43 -22.53
C PRO A 363 -7.31 -25.40 -21.09
N ALA A 364 -8.07 -24.76 -20.20
CA ALA A 364 -7.78 -24.82 -18.77
C ALA A 364 -7.87 -26.26 -18.25
N GLY A 365 -6.86 -26.65 -17.49
CA GLY A 365 -6.82 -27.86 -16.70
C GLY A 365 -6.53 -27.58 -15.23
N PRO A 366 -6.42 -28.63 -14.40
CA PRO A 366 -6.08 -28.53 -12.98
C PRO A 366 -4.61 -28.19 -12.68
N GLN A 367 -3.72 -28.21 -13.68
CA GLN A 367 -2.30 -27.94 -13.50
C GLN A 367 -1.95 -26.45 -13.64
N SER A 368 -0.83 -26.06 -13.02
CA SER A 368 -0.22 -24.73 -13.16
C SER A 368 0.47 -24.59 -14.51
N LEU A 369 0.57 -23.36 -15.01
CA LEU A 369 1.32 -23.04 -16.23
C LEU A 369 2.81 -23.38 -16.04
N ASP A 370 3.45 -23.95 -17.06
CA ASP A 370 4.90 -24.22 -17.09
C ASP A 370 5.54 -23.92 -18.47
N GLU A 371 4.81 -23.22 -19.35
CA GLU A 371 5.32 -22.84 -20.65
C GLU A 371 6.53 -21.86 -20.58
N PRO A 372 7.51 -21.95 -21.49
CA PRO A 372 8.70 -21.08 -21.47
C PRO A 372 8.38 -19.58 -21.61
N GLY A 373 9.25 -18.75 -21.03
CA GLY A 373 9.15 -17.29 -21.13
C GLY A 373 8.09 -16.67 -20.21
N GLN A 374 7.73 -17.37 -19.14
CA GLN A 374 6.89 -16.84 -18.07
C GLN A 374 7.56 -15.67 -17.35
N PRO A 375 6.90 -14.51 -17.22
CA PRO A 375 7.36 -13.47 -16.32
C PRO A 375 7.15 -13.91 -14.87
N GLY A 376 7.93 -13.32 -13.96
CA GLY A 376 7.79 -13.52 -12.52
C GLY A 376 7.92 -12.22 -11.76
N ARG A 377 7.61 -12.27 -10.46
CA ARG A 377 7.78 -11.16 -9.52
C ARG A 377 8.97 -11.44 -8.59
N HIS A 378 10.01 -10.63 -8.70
CA HIS A 378 11.31 -10.83 -8.05
C HIS A 378 11.94 -9.56 -7.48
N GLY A 379 11.35 -8.38 -7.75
CA GLY A 379 11.86 -7.10 -7.28
C GLY A 379 12.00 -6.97 -5.77
N ASP A 380 12.87 -6.08 -5.33
CA ASP A 380 13.10 -5.70 -3.93
C ASP A 380 12.54 -4.29 -3.60
N ASP A 381 12.02 -3.59 -4.61
CA ASP A 381 11.43 -2.27 -4.49
C ASP A 381 10.02 -2.22 -5.13
N PRO A 382 9.11 -1.34 -4.65
CA PRO A 382 7.75 -1.29 -5.17
C PRO A 382 7.62 -0.99 -6.67
N ALA A 383 8.57 -0.29 -7.31
CA ALA A 383 8.47 0.09 -8.73
C ALA A 383 8.79 -1.11 -9.60
N THR A 384 9.80 -1.89 -9.22
CA THR A 384 10.11 -3.16 -9.90
C THR A 384 8.97 -4.15 -9.73
N LEU A 385 8.46 -4.35 -8.50
CA LEU A 385 7.34 -5.25 -8.26
C LEU A 385 6.11 -4.89 -9.11
N ARG A 386 5.74 -3.61 -9.20
CA ARG A 386 4.61 -3.16 -10.03
C ARG A 386 4.82 -3.44 -11.52
N ARG A 387 6.04 -3.20 -12.02
CA ARG A 387 6.40 -3.45 -13.42
C ARG A 387 6.30 -4.95 -13.75
N GLU A 388 6.76 -5.80 -12.84
CA GLU A 388 6.69 -7.26 -12.97
C GLU A 388 5.25 -7.77 -12.93
N LEU A 389 4.42 -7.27 -12.01
CA LEU A 389 2.99 -7.58 -11.97
C LEU A 389 2.27 -7.15 -13.26
N ALA A 390 2.62 -5.99 -13.82
CA ALA A 390 2.10 -5.56 -15.12
C ALA A 390 2.55 -6.49 -16.25
N ALA A 391 3.82 -6.93 -16.24
CA ALA A 391 4.33 -7.90 -17.21
C ALA A 391 3.61 -9.26 -17.11
N ILE A 392 3.27 -9.72 -15.89
CA ILE A 392 2.44 -10.92 -15.68
C ILE A 392 1.05 -10.73 -16.29
N VAL A 393 0.36 -9.63 -16.02
CA VAL A 393 -0.95 -9.32 -16.65
C VAL A 393 -0.83 -9.32 -18.17
N ASP A 394 0.19 -8.66 -18.69
CA ASP A 394 0.37 -8.49 -20.13
C ASP A 394 0.73 -9.78 -20.85
N TRP A 395 1.47 -10.64 -20.17
CA TRP A 395 1.71 -11.98 -20.64
C TRP A 395 0.41 -12.77 -20.57
N LEU A 396 -0.22 -12.93 -19.41
CA LEU A 396 -1.44 -13.75 -19.30
C LEU A 396 -2.51 -13.34 -20.32
N ALA A 397 -2.70 -12.04 -20.57
CA ALA A 397 -3.56 -11.51 -21.64
C ALA A 397 -4.90 -12.26 -21.74
N CYS A 398 -5.69 -12.18 -20.67
CA CYS A 398 -6.95 -12.93 -20.55
C CYS A 398 -8.00 -12.59 -21.59
N ASP A 399 -7.83 -11.49 -22.30
CA ASP A 399 -8.66 -10.98 -23.39
C ASP A 399 -8.17 -11.40 -24.79
N ASP A 400 -7.00 -12.04 -24.90
CA ASP A 400 -6.51 -12.56 -26.17
C ASP A 400 -7.28 -13.85 -26.53
N PRO A 401 -8.01 -13.88 -27.66
CA PRO A 401 -8.76 -15.06 -28.07
C PRO A 401 -7.88 -16.29 -28.34
N ALA A 402 -6.57 -16.11 -28.57
CA ALA A 402 -5.63 -17.21 -28.70
C ALA A 402 -5.32 -17.89 -27.35
N HIS A 403 -5.61 -17.25 -26.21
CA HIS A 403 -5.37 -17.80 -24.87
C HIS A 403 -6.59 -18.57 -24.37
N ALA A 404 -6.83 -19.73 -25.00
CA ALA A 404 -7.98 -20.60 -24.76
C ALA A 404 -8.13 -21.10 -23.31
N ARG A 405 -7.11 -20.91 -22.46
CA ARG A 405 -7.14 -21.19 -21.02
C ARG A 405 -8.11 -20.29 -20.26
N TYR A 406 -8.32 -19.07 -20.70
CA TYR A 406 -9.21 -18.10 -20.04
C TYR A 406 -10.56 -17.95 -20.74
N ALA A 407 -10.74 -18.64 -21.86
CA ALA A 407 -11.96 -18.59 -22.64
C ALA A 407 -13.13 -19.27 -21.89
N PRO A 408 -14.36 -18.71 -21.98
CA PRO A 408 -15.55 -19.32 -21.40
C PRO A 408 -15.82 -20.75 -21.92
N ARG A 409 -16.19 -21.66 -21.03
CA ARG A 409 -16.53 -23.08 -21.24
C ARG A 409 -17.47 -23.58 -20.14
N ASP A 410 -18.39 -24.46 -20.48
CA ASP A 410 -19.33 -25.01 -19.50
C ASP A 410 -18.60 -25.68 -18.32
N GLY A 411 -19.00 -25.34 -17.10
CA GLY A 411 -18.52 -25.98 -15.88
C GLY A 411 -17.14 -25.55 -15.35
N VAL A 412 -16.41 -24.62 -16.00
CA VAL A 412 -15.08 -24.16 -15.52
C VAL A 412 -15.14 -22.70 -15.06
N GLY A 413 -14.64 -22.41 -13.84
CA GLY A 413 -14.52 -21.04 -13.35
C GLY A 413 -13.29 -20.32 -13.90
N PHE A 414 -13.41 -19.61 -15.03
CA PHE A 414 -12.26 -18.92 -15.68
C PHE A 414 -11.59 -17.90 -14.78
N ALA A 415 -12.37 -17.19 -13.95
CA ALA A 415 -11.86 -16.22 -12.99
C ALA A 415 -10.93 -16.88 -11.96
N ALA A 416 -11.27 -18.07 -11.48
CA ALA A 416 -10.45 -18.85 -10.56
C ALA A 416 -9.15 -19.33 -11.23
N VAL A 417 -9.23 -19.82 -12.48
CA VAL A 417 -8.04 -20.23 -13.26
C VAL A 417 -7.09 -19.05 -13.45
N TYR A 418 -7.61 -17.92 -13.91
CA TYR A 418 -6.83 -16.71 -14.13
C TYR A 418 -6.19 -16.17 -12.85
N ALA A 419 -6.96 -16.15 -11.75
CA ALA A 419 -6.44 -15.70 -10.46
C ALA A 419 -5.32 -16.62 -9.95
N HIS A 420 -5.48 -17.95 -10.10
CA HIS A 420 -4.42 -18.89 -9.78
C HIS A 420 -3.17 -18.64 -10.61
N ASP A 421 -3.28 -18.55 -11.93
CA ASP A 421 -2.11 -18.39 -12.80
C ASP A 421 -1.37 -17.07 -12.53
N TYR A 422 -2.11 -15.99 -12.27
CA TYR A 422 -1.50 -14.73 -11.83
C TYR A 422 -0.74 -14.88 -10.51
N CYS A 423 -1.36 -15.50 -9.50
CA CYS A 423 -0.70 -15.72 -8.21
C CYS A 423 0.53 -16.62 -8.36
N HIS A 424 0.42 -17.69 -9.15
CA HIS A 424 1.51 -18.63 -9.43
C HIS A 424 2.73 -17.91 -10.01
N LEU A 425 2.53 -17.08 -11.05
CA LEU A 425 3.61 -16.30 -11.66
C LEU A 425 4.13 -15.20 -10.72
N ALA A 426 3.29 -14.65 -9.85
CA ALA A 426 3.69 -13.68 -8.84
C ALA A 426 4.39 -14.30 -7.62
N GLY A 427 4.61 -15.62 -7.61
CA GLY A 427 5.25 -16.35 -6.50
C GLY A 427 4.36 -16.56 -5.27
N VAL A 428 3.04 -16.41 -5.42
CA VAL A 428 2.05 -16.49 -4.35
C VAL A 428 1.21 -17.75 -4.48
N TYR A 429 1.01 -18.48 -3.38
CA TYR A 429 0.19 -19.69 -3.40
C TYR A 429 -1.31 -19.36 -3.31
N LEU A 430 -2.02 -19.59 -4.42
CA LEU A 430 -3.48 -19.69 -4.48
C LEU A 430 -3.79 -21.03 -5.17
N PRO A 431 -4.50 -21.98 -4.54
CA PRO A 431 -4.62 -23.33 -5.08
C PRO A 431 -5.48 -23.41 -6.35
N ARG A 432 -5.01 -24.14 -7.37
CA ARG A 432 -5.88 -24.63 -8.45
C ARG A 432 -6.71 -25.82 -8.04
N VAL A 433 -6.09 -26.67 -7.24
CA VAL A 433 -6.64 -27.89 -6.66
C VAL A 433 -6.37 -27.87 -5.17
N TRP A 434 -7.24 -28.52 -4.41
CA TRP A 434 -7.06 -28.67 -2.98
C TRP A 434 -7.45 -30.06 -2.51
N TRP A 435 -6.88 -30.45 -1.36
CA TRP A 435 -7.14 -31.73 -0.72
C TRP A 435 -8.64 -31.94 -0.48
N THR A 436 -9.12 -33.16 -0.71
CA THR A 436 -10.47 -33.58 -0.29
C THR A 436 -10.53 -33.67 1.24
N ASP A 437 -11.73 -33.61 1.81
CA ASP A 437 -11.92 -33.67 3.27
C ASP A 437 -11.34 -34.97 3.87
N ALA A 438 -11.49 -36.09 3.15
CA ALA A 438 -10.88 -37.37 3.54
C ALA A 438 -9.34 -37.30 3.55
N ALA A 439 -8.74 -36.66 2.54
CA ALA A 439 -7.29 -36.44 2.50
C ALA A 439 -6.82 -35.51 3.62
N LEU A 440 -7.55 -34.43 3.90
CA LEU A 440 -7.28 -33.49 4.99
C LEU A 440 -7.36 -34.18 6.36
N ALA A 441 -8.40 -34.99 6.61
CA ALA A 441 -8.53 -35.76 7.84
C ALA A 441 -7.34 -36.71 8.04
N ARG A 442 -6.93 -37.41 6.97
CA ARG A 442 -5.77 -38.30 7.01
C ARG A 442 -4.46 -37.57 7.31
N ILE A 443 -4.28 -36.38 6.74
CA ILE A 443 -3.14 -35.50 7.01
C ILE A 443 -3.16 -35.03 8.48
N ALA A 444 -4.33 -34.61 8.97
CA ALA A 444 -4.49 -34.09 10.34
C ALA A 444 -4.18 -35.14 11.41
N LEU A 445 -4.46 -36.42 11.15
CA LEU A 445 -4.13 -37.55 12.02
C LEU A 445 -2.63 -37.94 11.98
N GLY A 446 -1.74 -37.03 11.55
CA GLY A 446 -0.31 -37.26 11.47
C GLY A 446 0.16 -38.01 10.22
N GLY A 447 -0.75 -38.28 9.26
CA GLY A 447 -0.42 -38.90 7.99
C GLY A 447 0.42 -37.98 7.09
N LYS A 448 1.24 -38.59 6.23
CA LYS A 448 1.90 -37.85 5.13
C LYS A 448 0.85 -37.40 4.10
N PRO A 449 1.04 -36.25 3.44
CA PRO A 449 0.20 -35.82 2.33
C PRO A 449 0.11 -36.93 1.25
N PRO A 450 -1.10 -37.29 0.78
CA PRO A 450 -1.26 -38.21 -0.34
C PRO A 450 -0.56 -37.73 -1.61
N PRO A 451 -0.29 -38.62 -2.57
CA PRO A 451 -0.16 -38.19 -3.97
C PRO A 451 -1.41 -37.41 -4.40
N ALA A 452 -1.24 -36.30 -5.12
CA ALA A 452 -2.36 -35.54 -5.68
C ALA A 452 -2.96 -36.29 -6.88
N LEU A 453 -4.20 -36.74 -6.72
CA LEU A 453 -4.97 -37.52 -7.69
C LEU A 453 -6.36 -36.88 -7.82
N ILE A 454 -6.67 -36.34 -9.00
CA ILE A 454 -7.91 -35.62 -9.25
C ILE A 454 -9.13 -36.53 -8.98
N GLY A 455 -10.11 -36.01 -8.25
CA GLY A 455 -11.35 -36.73 -7.89
C GLY A 455 -11.18 -37.75 -6.76
N ASN A 456 -9.96 -38.00 -6.27
CA ASN A 456 -9.68 -38.91 -5.15
C ASN A 456 -9.11 -38.13 -3.95
N THR A 457 -7.87 -37.65 -4.08
CA THR A 457 -7.18 -36.97 -2.98
C THR A 457 -7.21 -35.46 -3.13
N VAL A 458 -7.40 -34.95 -4.35
CA VAL A 458 -7.60 -33.53 -4.61
C VAL A 458 -8.81 -33.27 -5.50
N ARG A 459 -9.39 -32.08 -5.39
CA ARG A 459 -10.44 -31.57 -6.26
C ARG A 459 -10.05 -30.21 -6.82
N GLU A 460 -10.54 -29.89 -8.02
CA GLU A 460 -10.44 -28.54 -8.56
C GLU A 460 -11.26 -27.54 -7.75
N LEU A 461 -10.77 -26.32 -7.66
CA LEU A 461 -11.47 -25.23 -7.00
C LEU A 461 -12.00 -24.21 -8.02
N GLY A 462 -13.29 -23.88 -7.90
CA GLY A 462 -13.90 -22.72 -8.54
C GLY A 462 -13.77 -21.44 -7.69
N SER A 463 -14.42 -20.37 -8.13
CA SER A 463 -14.37 -19.07 -7.43
C SER A 463 -14.92 -19.17 -6.00
N ASP A 464 -16.06 -19.85 -5.79
CA ASP A 464 -16.68 -20.01 -4.48
C ASP A 464 -15.82 -20.88 -3.54
N ASP A 465 -15.21 -21.92 -4.08
CA ASP A 465 -14.26 -22.75 -3.35
C ASP A 465 -13.04 -21.95 -2.89
N LEU A 466 -12.51 -21.08 -3.75
CA LEU A 466 -11.41 -20.20 -3.39
C LEU A 466 -11.81 -19.16 -2.34
N CYS A 467 -13.03 -18.63 -2.37
CA CYS A 467 -13.56 -17.76 -1.32
C CYS A 467 -13.55 -18.45 0.05
N ARG A 468 -13.94 -19.73 0.09
CA ARG A 468 -13.89 -20.58 1.29
C ARG A 468 -12.45 -20.90 1.69
N TRP A 469 -11.63 -21.32 0.74
CA TRP A 469 -10.22 -21.66 1.00
C TRP A 469 -9.44 -20.47 1.58
N LEU A 470 -9.65 -19.26 1.08
CA LEU A 470 -9.02 -18.05 1.63
C LEU A 470 -9.42 -17.80 3.09
N ARG A 471 -10.69 -18.04 3.45
CA ARG A 471 -11.18 -17.92 4.83
C ARG A 471 -10.54 -18.96 5.75
N ASP A 472 -10.51 -20.21 5.32
CA ASP A 472 -10.14 -21.33 6.18
C ASP A 472 -8.62 -21.56 6.26
N PHE A 473 -7.91 -21.34 5.14
CA PHE A 473 -6.50 -21.67 5.00
C PHE A 473 -5.61 -20.48 4.62
N GLY A 474 -6.17 -19.41 4.05
CA GLY A 474 -5.41 -18.32 3.44
C GLY A 474 -4.31 -17.75 4.33
N ALA A 475 -4.57 -17.57 5.63
CA ALA A 475 -3.59 -17.05 6.58
C ALA A 475 -2.37 -17.96 6.79
N HIS A 476 -2.49 -19.27 6.59
CA HIS A 476 -1.34 -20.18 6.61
C HIS A 476 -0.45 -20.02 5.37
N PHE A 477 -0.97 -19.40 4.32
CA PHE A 477 -0.32 -19.20 3.02
C PHE A 477 -0.12 -17.71 2.72
N GLY A 478 0.08 -16.87 3.73
CA GLY A 478 0.44 -15.46 3.53
C GLY A 478 -0.73 -14.51 3.25
N TRP A 479 -1.95 -15.02 3.06
CA TRP A 479 -3.12 -14.18 2.76
C TRP A 479 -3.76 -13.58 4.02
N ARG A 480 -4.23 -12.35 3.90
CA ARG A 480 -5.09 -11.71 4.90
C ARG A 480 -6.10 -10.77 4.25
N ARG A 481 -7.15 -10.42 4.98
CA ARG A 481 -8.12 -9.41 4.54
C ARG A 481 -7.61 -7.99 4.79
N THR A 482 -8.14 -7.04 4.02
CA THR A 482 -8.09 -5.61 4.29
C THR A 482 -9.49 -5.02 4.44
N GLY A 483 -9.60 -3.87 5.11
CA GLY A 483 -10.89 -3.29 5.50
C GLY A 483 -11.62 -2.52 4.39
N SER A 484 -10.94 -2.16 3.30
CA SER A 484 -11.55 -1.39 2.21
C SER A 484 -10.86 -1.63 0.88
N VAL A 485 -11.56 -1.36 -0.22
CA VAL A 485 -10.99 -1.41 -1.57
C VAL A 485 -9.96 -0.30 -1.79
N SER A 486 -10.10 0.85 -1.12
CA SER A 486 -9.07 1.89 -1.10
C SER A 486 -7.74 1.37 -0.57
N SER A 487 -7.79 0.63 0.54
CA SER A 487 -6.61 -0.02 1.10
C SER A 487 -6.08 -1.10 0.15
N LEU A 488 -6.97 -1.93 -0.40
CA LEU A 488 -6.61 -2.97 -1.36
C LEU A 488 -5.83 -2.41 -2.57
N GLN A 489 -6.34 -1.35 -3.21
CA GLN A 489 -5.69 -0.69 -4.35
C GLN A 489 -4.34 -0.10 -3.94
N ARG A 490 -4.27 0.62 -2.82
CA ARG A 490 -3.02 1.21 -2.33
C ARG A 490 -1.94 0.16 -2.09
N GLU A 491 -2.30 -0.98 -1.52
CA GLU A 491 -1.33 -2.06 -1.29
C GLU A 491 -0.90 -2.72 -2.62
N ALA A 492 -1.81 -2.87 -3.58
CA ALA A 492 -1.44 -3.27 -4.95
C ALA A 492 -0.47 -2.26 -5.59
N ASP A 493 -0.67 -0.96 -5.35
CA ASP A 493 0.24 0.11 -5.81
C ASP A 493 1.61 0.08 -5.11
N GLN A 494 1.81 -0.78 -4.11
CA GLN A 494 3.12 -1.07 -3.52
C GLN A 494 3.73 -2.39 -4.03
N GLY A 495 3.08 -3.06 -4.98
CA GLY A 495 3.55 -4.31 -5.58
C GLY A 495 3.02 -5.58 -4.91
N ALA A 496 2.03 -5.46 -4.02
CA ALA A 496 1.38 -6.60 -3.37
C ALA A 496 0.43 -7.32 -4.33
N VAL A 497 0.21 -8.62 -4.11
CA VAL A 497 -0.82 -9.38 -4.81
C VAL A 497 -2.16 -9.15 -4.12
N ALA A 498 -3.14 -8.63 -4.87
CA ALA A 498 -4.41 -8.18 -4.35
C ALA A 498 -5.58 -8.75 -5.15
N LEU A 499 -6.63 -9.19 -4.47
CA LEU A 499 -7.84 -9.70 -5.12
C LEU A 499 -9.12 -9.30 -4.39
N ILE A 500 -10.21 -9.18 -5.16
CA ILE A 500 -11.58 -9.17 -4.67
C ILE A 500 -12.16 -10.56 -4.92
N ALA A 501 -12.55 -11.25 -3.87
CA ALA A 501 -13.22 -12.54 -3.93
C ALA A 501 -14.67 -12.37 -3.50
N ALA A 502 -15.61 -12.65 -4.40
CA ALA A 502 -17.04 -12.55 -4.17
C ALA A 502 -17.69 -13.92 -4.35
N GLU A 503 -18.38 -14.39 -3.32
CA GLU A 503 -19.04 -15.69 -3.28
C GLU A 503 -20.46 -15.55 -3.83
N GLY A 504 -20.84 -16.45 -4.74
CA GLY A 504 -22.16 -16.46 -5.38
C GLY A 504 -23.29 -16.68 -4.36
N ALA A 505 -24.44 -16.06 -4.62
CA ALA A 505 -25.67 -16.39 -3.91
C ALA A 505 -26.19 -17.78 -4.34
N HIS A 506 -27.08 -18.37 -3.54
CA HIS A 506 -27.66 -19.69 -3.80
C HIS A 506 -28.63 -19.74 -5.00
N ASP A 507 -28.67 -18.71 -5.85
CA ASP A 507 -29.55 -18.61 -7.03
C ASP A 507 -28.97 -19.28 -8.30
N GLY A 508 -27.90 -20.06 -8.15
CA GLY A 508 -27.23 -20.77 -9.25
C GLY A 508 -26.18 -19.93 -9.99
N ARG A 509 -25.89 -18.71 -9.53
CA ARG A 509 -24.81 -17.88 -10.09
C ARG A 509 -23.51 -18.13 -9.34
N GLY A 510 -22.47 -18.56 -10.05
CA GLY A 510 -21.15 -18.80 -9.46
C GLY A 510 -20.47 -17.51 -8.99
N GLY A 511 -19.62 -17.63 -7.98
CA GLY A 511 -18.79 -16.53 -7.50
C GLY A 511 -17.79 -15.99 -8.53
N HIS A 512 -17.16 -14.87 -8.19
CA HIS A 512 -16.20 -14.18 -9.05
C HIS A 512 -14.94 -13.78 -8.29
N ILE A 513 -13.80 -13.83 -8.97
CA ILE A 513 -12.53 -13.33 -8.45
C ILE A 513 -11.96 -12.34 -9.47
N ALA A 514 -11.66 -11.14 -9.01
CA ALA A 514 -10.96 -10.13 -9.80
C ALA A 514 -9.64 -9.77 -9.13
N LEU A 515 -8.58 -9.66 -9.91
CA LEU A 515 -7.31 -9.15 -9.43
C LEU A 515 -7.40 -7.62 -9.36
N VAL A 516 -6.85 -7.04 -8.30
CA VAL A 516 -6.58 -5.61 -8.23
C VAL A 516 -5.12 -5.40 -8.59
N VAL A 517 -4.89 -4.66 -9.67
CA VAL A 517 -3.56 -4.47 -10.24
C VAL A 517 -3.05 -3.05 -9.97
N PRO A 518 -1.72 -2.84 -9.94
CA PRO A 518 -1.17 -1.53 -9.66
C PRO A 518 -1.63 -0.47 -10.66
N GLU A 519 -1.95 0.73 -10.15
CA GLU A 519 -2.21 1.89 -10.99
C GLU A 519 -1.00 2.27 -11.84
N THR A 520 -1.25 2.84 -13.00
CA THR A 520 -0.22 3.35 -13.93
C THR A 520 -0.44 4.84 -14.19
N PRO A 521 0.54 5.56 -14.78
CA PRO A 521 0.33 6.94 -15.19
C PRO A 521 -0.90 7.14 -16.09
N ARG A 522 -1.25 6.12 -16.89
CA ARG A 522 -2.34 6.18 -17.88
C ARG A 522 -3.68 5.61 -17.41
N ARG A 523 -3.67 4.69 -16.45
CA ARG A 523 -4.87 3.98 -15.97
C ARG A 523 -4.86 3.95 -14.46
N GLY A 524 -5.99 4.28 -13.85
CA GLY A 524 -6.11 4.38 -12.41
C GLY A 524 -7.47 3.96 -11.89
N ALA A 525 -7.55 3.77 -10.58
CA ALA A 525 -8.80 3.47 -9.90
C ALA A 525 -9.73 4.70 -9.92
N ARG A 526 -11.03 4.45 -10.04
CA ARG A 526 -12.04 5.50 -9.88
C ARG A 526 -12.35 5.72 -8.42
N ARG A 527 -12.37 6.98 -8.03
CA ARG A 527 -12.61 7.44 -6.66
C ARG A 527 -13.89 8.29 -6.57
N ASN A 528 -14.53 8.29 -5.41
CA ASN A 528 -15.62 9.20 -5.10
C ASN A 528 -15.09 10.60 -4.69
N ALA A 529 -15.98 11.53 -4.35
CA ALA A 529 -15.60 12.88 -3.91
C ALA A 529 -14.78 12.91 -2.61
N SER A 530 -14.91 11.88 -1.76
CA SER A 530 -14.13 11.71 -0.53
C SER A 530 -12.75 11.09 -0.78
N GLY A 531 -12.46 10.67 -2.02
CA GLY A 531 -11.21 9.99 -2.39
C GLY A 531 -11.22 8.48 -2.23
N ASP A 532 -12.34 7.88 -1.77
CA ASP A 532 -12.44 6.43 -1.63
C ASP A 532 -12.54 5.76 -2.99
N VAL A 533 -11.83 4.65 -3.16
CA VAL A 533 -11.91 3.83 -4.36
C VAL A 533 -13.27 3.13 -4.44
N ILE A 534 -14.00 3.40 -5.50
CA ILE A 534 -15.30 2.77 -5.81
C ILE A 534 -15.21 1.79 -6.98
N ALA A 535 -14.19 1.92 -7.84
CA ALA A 535 -13.85 0.92 -8.85
C ALA A 535 -12.32 0.84 -8.94
N PRO A 536 -11.69 -0.21 -8.36
CA PRO A 536 -10.25 -0.35 -8.43
C PRO A 536 -9.82 -0.69 -9.87
N LEU A 537 -8.54 -0.50 -10.15
CA LEU A 537 -7.97 -0.96 -11.41
C LEU A 537 -7.87 -2.49 -11.36
N GLN A 538 -8.56 -3.15 -12.27
CA GLN A 538 -8.73 -4.61 -12.21
C GLN A 538 -8.15 -5.30 -13.43
N SER A 539 -7.80 -6.56 -13.20
CA SER A 539 -7.59 -7.57 -14.23
C SER A 539 -8.47 -8.78 -13.94
N GLN A 540 -9.20 -9.27 -14.94
CA GLN A 540 -10.13 -10.38 -14.78
C GLN A 540 -10.37 -11.14 -16.08
N ALA A 541 -10.51 -12.46 -15.96
CA ALA A 541 -11.08 -13.32 -16.98
C ALA A 541 -12.59 -13.48 -16.78
N GLY A 542 -13.30 -13.82 -17.85
CA GLY A 542 -14.74 -14.03 -17.83
C GLY A 542 -15.40 -13.67 -19.17
N PRO A 543 -16.74 -13.55 -19.21
CA PRO A 543 -17.47 -13.16 -20.42
C PRO A 543 -17.09 -11.77 -20.95
N ALA A 544 -16.60 -10.90 -20.07
CA ALA A 544 -16.05 -9.59 -20.40
C ALA A 544 -14.63 -9.49 -19.80
N PRO A 545 -13.63 -10.10 -20.47
CA PRO A 545 -12.26 -10.12 -19.96
C PRO A 545 -11.67 -8.71 -20.02
N MET A 546 -10.84 -8.39 -19.02
CA MET A 546 -10.19 -7.09 -18.89
C MET A 546 -8.77 -7.29 -18.42
N ARG A 547 -7.77 -6.84 -19.19
CA ARG A 547 -6.37 -6.87 -18.75
C ARG A 547 -6.09 -5.87 -17.64
N CYS A 548 -6.53 -4.63 -17.83
CA CYS A 548 -6.18 -3.53 -16.94
C CYS A 548 -7.19 -2.39 -17.13
N ALA A 549 -8.33 -2.46 -16.46
CA ALA A 549 -9.37 -1.45 -16.57
C ALA A 549 -10.25 -1.44 -15.31
N THR A 550 -11.01 -0.37 -15.11
CA THR A 550 -11.99 -0.30 -14.02
C THR A 550 -13.32 -0.90 -14.47
N SER A 551 -13.94 -1.70 -13.60
CA SER A 551 -15.28 -2.26 -13.83
C SER A 551 -16.38 -1.30 -13.36
N VAL A 552 -17.62 -1.79 -13.33
CA VAL A 552 -18.76 -1.12 -12.68
C VAL A 552 -18.40 -0.86 -11.21
N PRO A 553 -18.67 0.36 -10.68
CA PRO A 553 -18.41 0.68 -9.28
C PRO A 553 -19.11 -0.29 -8.33
N ASP A 554 -18.41 -0.67 -7.26
CA ASP A 554 -18.94 -1.50 -6.18
C ASP A 554 -19.60 -2.82 -6.66
N TRP A 555 -19.17 -3.40 -7.78
CA TRP A 555 -19.81 -4.59 -8.36
C TRP A 555 -19.92 -5.76 -7.37
N TRP A 556 -19.01 -5.86 -6.39
CA TRP A 556 -19.01 -6.89 -5.35
C TRP A 556 -20.14 -6.72 -4.31
N LYS A 557 -20.86 -5.60 -4.32
CA LYS A 557 -22.06 -5.37 -3.51
C LYS A 557 -23.35 -5.79 -4.21
N ASP A 558 -23.26 -6.25 -5.46
CA ASP A 558 -24.40 -6.73 -6.23
C ASP A 558 -25.11 -7.87 -5.46
N PRO A 559 -26.45 -7.85 -5.33
CA PRO A 559 -27.21 -8.87 -4.60
C PRO A 559 -26.99 -10.32 -5.07
N ARG A 560 -26.44 -10.52 -6.27
CA ARG A 560 -26.03 -11.85 -6.76
C ARG A 560 -24.91 -12.49 -5.95
N TYR A 561 -24.21 -11.73 -5.12
CA TYR A 561 -23.16 -12.23 -4.23
C TYR A 561 -23.67 -12.30 -2.80
N ALA A 562 -23.37 -13.41 -2.14
CA ALA A 562 -23.70 -13.63 -0.73
C ALA A 562 -22.74 -12.87 0.20
N ASP A 563 -21.46 -12.84 -0.14
CA ASP A 563 -20.39 -12.13 0.56
C ASP A 563 -19.29 -11.71 -0.41
N ALA A 564 -18.52 -10.70 -0.04
CA ALA A 564 -17.31 -10.32 -0.75
C ALA A 564 -16.23 -9.85 0.22
N ALA A 565 -14.99 -10.14 -0.13
CA ALA A 565 -13.83 -9.83 0.69
C ALA A 565 -12.64 -9.38 -0.14
N PHE A 566 -11.79 -8.58 0.49
CA PHE A 566 -10.62 -7.95 -0.10
C PHE A 566 -9.38 -8.61 0.49
N TRP A 567 -8.63 -9.34 -0.34
CA TRP A 567 -7.51 -10.16 0.11
C TRP A 567 -6.20 -9.63 -0.43
N LEU A 568 -5.18 -9.67 0.42
CA LEU A 568 -3.82 -9.24 0.14
C LEU A 568 -2.82 -10.32 0.51
N HIS A 569 -1.79 -10.43 -0.30
CA HIS A 569 -0.56 -11.16 -0.02
C HIS A 569 0.62 -10.26 -0.32
N ALA A 570 1.68 -10.34 0.51
CA ALA A 570 2.91 -9.58 0.31
C ALA A 570 3.49 -9.85 -1.08
#